data_AF-X1P8E3-F1
#
_entry.id   AF-X1P8E3-F1
#
_cell.length_a   1.000
_cell.length_b   1.000
_cell.length_c   1.000
_cell.angle_alpha   90.00
_cell.angle_beta   90.00
_cell.angle_gamma   90.00
#
_symmetry.space_group_name_H-M   'P 1'
#
loop_
_entity.id
_entity.type
_entity.pdbx_description
1 polymer ?
#
loop_
_entity_poly.entity_id
_entity_poly.type
_entity_poly.pdbx_seq_one_letter_code
_entity_poly.pdbx_strand_id
1 'polypeptide(L)' 'TGMIMQIKMLDHIIIGGNKYFSFADEGLIKKYEDSFLNLRIRGVFDSGVGHRQYLHKAPTLHID' A
#
# COMPACT_ATOMS: atom_id res chain seq x y z
N THR A 1 10.46 4.01 0.09
CA THR A 1 10.87 4.96 1.15
C THR A 1 10.06 6.25 1.11
N GLY A 2 9.98 6.97 -0.02
CA GLY A 2 9.23 8.25 -0.11
C GLY A 2 7.77 8.21 0.37
N MET A 3 7.00 7.19 -0.05
CA MET A 3 5.60 7.08 0.38
C MET A 3 5.39 6.78 1.87
N ILE A 4 6.35 6.09 2.51
CA ILE A 4 6.32 5.88 3.96
C ILE A 4 6.53 7.21 4.69
N MET A 5 7.41 8.05 4.14
CA MET A 5 7.69 9.39 4.65
C MET A 5 6.65 10.44 4.22
N GLN A 6 5.63 10.05 3.48
CA GLN A 6 4.61 10.95 2.90
C GLN A 6 5.20 12.03 1.97
N ILE A 7 6.34 11.73 1.34
CA ILE A 7 7.00 12.62 0.37
C ILE A 7 6.66 12.13 -1.03
N LYS A 8 6.10 13.02 -1.85
CA LYS A 8 5.78 12.74 -3.26
C LYS A 8 7.07 12.68 -4.09
N MET A 9 7.22 11.62 -4.87
CA MET A 9 8.28 11.51 -5.87
C MET A 9 7.78 12.12 -7.19
N LEU A 10 8.52 13.09 -7.74
CA LEU A 10 8.13 13.77 -8.98
C LEU A 10 8.55 12.97 -10.21
N ASP A 11 9.82 12.61 -10.29
CA ASP A 11 10.36 11.76 -11.35
C ASP A 11 11.62 11.03 -10.88
N HIS A 12 11.92 9.90 -11.51
CA HIS A 12 13.22 9.26 -11.48
C HIS A 12 13.75 9.26 -12.92
N ILE A 13 14.75 10.09 -13.18
CA ILE A 13 15.32 10.28 -14.52
C ILE A 13 16.65 9.54 -14.61
N ILE A 14 16.79 8.66 -15.61
CA ILE A 14 18.08 8.07 -16.00
C ILE A 14 18.63 8.87 -17.17
N ILE A 15 19.87 9.36 -17.08
CA ILE A 15 20.51 10.21 -18.10
C ILE A 15 21.73 9.48 -18.66
N GLY A 16 21.86 9.45 -19.99
CA GLY A 16 23.02 8.87 -20.66
C GLY A 16 22.97 9.01 -22.18
N GLY A 17 24.12 9.09 -22.83
CA GLY A 17 24.22 9.11 -24.30
C GLY A 17 23.43 10.24 -24.97
N ASN A 18 23.43 11.45 -24.38
CA ASN A 18 22.64 12.60 -24.82
C ASN A 18 21.12 12.34 -24.89
N LYS A 19 20.64 11.42 -24.06
CA LYS A 19 19.22 11.05 -23.92
C LYS A 19 18.87 10.91 -22.44
N TYR A 20 17.58 10.86 -22.17
CA TYR A 20 17.05 10.55 -20.85
C TYR A 20 15.88 9.56 -20.94
N PHE A 21 15.62 8.91 -19.82
CA PHE A 21 14.45 8.06 -19.60
C PHE A 21 13.74 8.53 -18.33
N SER A 22 12.48 8.93 -18.45
CA SER A 22 11.64 9.40 -17.33
C SER A 22 10.72 8.28 -16.86
N PHE A 23 10.77 7.97 -15.57
CA PHE A 23 9.88 6.97 -14.98
C PHE A 23 8.46 7.51 -14.84
N ALA A 24 8.30 8.82 -14.72
CA ALA A 24 6.99 9.47 -14.73
C ALA A 24 6.32 9.32 -16.10
N ASP A 25 7.04 9.62 -17.19
CA ASP A 25 6.53 9.54 -18.56
C ASP A 25 6.12 8.12 -18.94
N GLU A 26 6.88 7.12 -18.45
CA GLU A 26 6.62 5.69 -18.68
C GLU A 26 5.56 5.10 -17.73
N GLY A 27 4.97 5.94 -16.87
CA GLY A 27 3.93 5.57 -15.92
C GLY A 27 4.40 4.63 -14.80
N LEU A 28 5.72 4.45 -14.64
CA LEU A 28 6.31 3.55 -13.66
C LEU A 28 6.08 4.04 -12.23
N ILE A 29 6.09 5.37 -12.02
CA ILE A 29 5.77 5.97 -10.72
C ILE A 29 4.35 5.63 -10.30
N LYS A 30 3.38 5.80 -11.20
CA LYS A 30 1.98 5.47 -10.92
C LYS A 30 1.79 3.99 -10.58
N LYS A 31 2.42 3.08 -11.33
CA LYS A 31 2.36 1.64 -11.05
C LYS A 31 2.90 1.30 -9.66
N TYR A 32 3.96 1.97 -9.22
CA TYR A 32 4.49 1.83 -7.86
C TYR A 32 3.51 2.35 -6.81
N GLU A 33 2.89 3.50 -7.06
CA GLU A 33 1.87 4.09 -6.17
C GLU A 33 0.67 3.17 -5.98
N ASP A 34 0.11 2.66 -7.08
CA ASP A 34 -1.02 1.72 -7.07
C ASP A 34 -0.66 0.44 -6.31
N SER A 35 0.54 -0.10 -6.53
CA SER A 35 1.01 -1.32 -5.85
C SER A 35 1.12 -1.14 -4.34
N PHE A 36 1.61 0.01 -3.88
CA PHE A 36 1.70 0.32 -2.46
C PHE A 36 0.34 0.57 -1.83
N LEU A 37 -0.59 1.23 -2.54
CA LEU A 37 -1.98 1.37 -2.09
C LEU A 37 -2.63 -0.01 -1.91
N ASN A 38 -2.45 -0.91 -2.88
CA ASN A 38 -2.95 -2.28 -2.80
C ASN A 38 -2.37 -3.02 -1.59
N LEU A 39 -1.08 -2.86 -1.30
CA LEU A 39 -0.45 -3.44 -0.13
C LEU A 39 -1.09 -2.93 1.18
N ARG A 40 -1.32 -1.61 1.28
CA ARG A 40 -1.95 -0.99 2.45
C ARG A 40 -3.38 -1.48 2.64
N ILE A 41 -4.16 -1.56 1.57
CA ILE A 41 -5.54 -2.05 1.60
C ILE A 41 -5.58 -3.49 2.12
N ARG A 42 -4.70 -4.37 1.61
CA ARG A 42 -4.61 -5.77 2.06
C ARG A 42 -4.29 -5.86 3.55
N GLY A 43 -3.31 -5.10 4.04
CA GLY A 43 -2.97 -5.08 5.46
C GLY A 43 -4.14 -4.65 6.37
N VAL A 44 -4.98 -3.70 5.93
CA VAL A 44 -6.18 -3.29 6.66
C VAL A 44 -7.20 -4.43 6.73
N PHE A 45 -7.47 -5.11 5.61
CA PHE A 45 -8.43 -6.21 5.57
C PHE A 45 -7.96 -7.42 6.38
N ASP A 46 -6.67 -7.78 6.29
CA ASP A 46 -6.10 -8.88 7.07
C ASP A 46 -6.23 -8.63 8.59
N SER A 47 -6.04 -7.38 9.02
CA SER A 47 -6.24 -6.97 10.42
C SER A 47 -7.70 -7.09 10.87
N GLY A 48 -8.66 -6.78 9.99
CA GLY A 48 -10.10 -6.88 10.29
C GLY A 48 -10.62 -8.33 10.33
N VAL A 49 -10.00 -9.25 9.61
CA VAL A 49 -10.32 -10.69 9.65
C VAL A 49 -9.94 -11.30 11.00
N GLY A 50 -8.83 -10.86 11.59
CA GLY A 50 -8.43 -11.26 12.95
C GLY A 50 -9.50 -10.94 14.00
N HIS A 51 -10.09 -9.73 13.97
CA HIS A 51 -11.09 -9.31 14.97
C HIS A 51 -12.40 -10.12 14.92
N ARG A 52 -12.85 -10.55 13.73
CA ARG A 52 -14.08 -11.35 13.60
C ARG A 52 -13.94 -12.75 14.22
N GLN A 53 -12.74 -13.32 14.26
CA GLN A 53 -12.51 -14.64 14.85
C GLN A 53 -12.58 -14.62 16.39
N TYR A 54 -12.24 -13.50 17.03
CA TYR A 54 -12.38 -13.34 18.48
C TYR A 54 -13.83 -13.13 18.92
N LEU A 55 -14.64 -12.42 18.12
CA LEU A 55 -16.07 -12.22 18.40
C LEU A 55 -16.88 -13.52 18.30
N HIS A 56 -16.52 -14.44 17.40
CA HIS A 56 -17.18 -15.74 17.28
C HIS A 56 -16.81 -16.74 18.40
N LYS A 57 -15.82 -16.44 19.25
CA LYS A 57 -15.38 -17.30 20.36
C LYS A 57 -15.76 -16.76 21.75
N ALA A 58 -16.36 -15.58 21.85
CA ALA A 58 -16.86 -15.08 23.13
C ALA A 58 -18.06 -15.95 23.57
N PRO A 59 -18.04 -16.56 24.76
CA PRO A 59 -19.18 -17.34 25.23
C PRO A 59 -20.35 -16.38 25.48
N THR A 60 -21.51 -16.70 24.92
CA THR A 60 -22.78 -16.03 25.23
C THR A 60 -23.04 -16.22 26.73
N LEU A 61 -22.78 -15.18 27.53
CA LEU A 61 -23.17 -15.12 28.93
C LEU A 61 -24.70 -15.20 28.99
N HIS A 62 -25.20 -16.39 29.33
CA HIS A 62 -26.58 -16.54 29.77
C HIS A 62 -26.66 -15.85 31.13
N ILE A 63 -27.50 -14.82 31.21
CA ILE A 63 -27.88 -14.18 32.45
C ILE A 63 -29.19 -14.85 32.83
N ASP A 64 -29.13 -15.68 33.87
CA ASP A 64 -30.30 -16.27 34.53
C ASP A 64 -31.09 -15.19 35.30
#